data_AF-A0A1I6UT63-F1
#
_entry.id   AF-A0A1I6UT63-F1
#
_cell.length_a   1.000
_cell.length_b   1.000
_cell.length_c   1.000
_cell.angle_alpha   90.00
_cell.angle_beta   90.00
_cell.angle_gamma   90.00
#
_symmetry.space_group_name_H-M   'P 1'
#
loop_
_entity.id
_entity.type
_entity.pdbx_description
1 polymer ?
#
loop_
_entity_poly.entity_id
_entity_poly.type
_entity_poly.pdbx_seq_one_letter_code
_entity_poly.pdbx_strand_id
1 'polypeptide(L)'
;MLKKNTKTNSSLKIGSKLALAGLIAVGSMAAIAHSDVHAAAAKPDTSSIKAQQGSTYIKTIYALAKEGKIPGLNAIAGKTPISAVHYKWGDPEVGGDLKGNHYEMYNFGMGKGAYGFGVNKSGVIYDLRNFGQSVDQTVGIKSLTFESVIKTLGMPKEVRFTGTDKIYVYHPSTKYELKFVGPSKVVKGKVAHIDHVNVYAGKANL
;
A
#
# COMPACT_ATOMS: atom_id res chain seq x y z
N MET A 1 -4.31 50.26 38.55
CA MET A 1 -3.18 51.12 38.18
C MET A 1 -2.55 50.61 36.88
N LEU A 2 -2.33 51.55 35.94
CA LEU A 2 -1.50 51.64 34.72
C LEU A 2 -0.87 50.35 34.10
N LYS A 3 -1.12 49.94 32.84
CA LYS A 3 -0.80 50.47 31.46
C LYS A 3 0.66 50.35 30.98
N LYS A 4 0.86 49.55 29.92
CA LYS A 4 1.64 49.76 28.63
C LYS A 4 2.20 48.38 28.17
N ASN A 5 1.88 47.75 27.05
CA ASN A 5 1.68 48.13 25.63
C ASN A 5 2.98 48.45 24.87
N THR A 6 3.40 47.55 23.98
CA THR A 6 4.13 47.88 22.72
C THR A 6 3.96 46.77 21.68
N LYS A 7 3.38 47.15 20.53
CA LYS A 7 3.38 46.41 19.25
C LYS A 7 4.74 46.57 18.57
N THR A 8 5.09 45.61 17.70
CA THR A 8 5.77 45.92 16.43
C THR A 8 5.43 44.89 15.35
N ASN A 9 4.83 45.37 14.27
CA ASN A 9 4.71 44.68 12.98
C ASN A 9 6.04 44.73 12.23
N SER A 10 6.33 43.74 11.39
CA SER A 10 7.09 43.98 10.15
C SER A 10 6.81 42.90 9.11
N SER A 11 6.61 43.38 7.89
CA SER A 11 6.11 42.74 6.68
C SER A 11 7.23 42.19 5.77
N LEU A 12 6.86 41.16 5.01
CA LEU A 12 7.12 40.94 3.57
C LEU A 12 8.55 41.11 3.02
N LYS A 13 9.12 40.04 2.42
CA LYS A 13 9.76 40.10 1.09
C LYS A 13 9.59 38.80 0.31
N ILE A 14 8.83 38.91 -0.79
CA ILE A 14 8.80 38.00 -1.93
C ILE A 14 9.96 38.37 -2.85
N GLY A 15 10.64 37.37 -3.42
CA GLY A 15 11.46 37.51 -4.63
C GLY A 15 12.57 36.48 -4.67
N SER A 16 13.08 36.01 -5.80
CA SER A 16 12.73 36.10 -7.22
C SER A 16 13.81 35.30 -7.93
N LYS A 17 13.42 34.50 -8.92
CA LYS A 17 14.21 34.15 -10.12
C LYS A 17 15.54 33.40 -9.92
N LEU A 18 15.55 32.10 -10.21
CA LEU A 18 16.75 31.46 -10.77
C LEU A 18 16.62 31.43 -12.29
N ALA A 19 17.63 31.98 -12.93
CA ALA A 19 17.71 32.27 -14.36
C ALA A 19 18.08 31.04 -15.20
N LEU A 20 17.65 31.12 -16.46
CA LEU A 20 17.92 30.26 -17.59
C LEU A 20 19.30 30.55 -18.20
N ALA A 21 20.10 29.51 -18.48
CA ALA A 21 21.25 29.50 -19.40
C ALA A 21 21.56 28.03 -19.76
N GLY A 22 21.93 27.59 -20.97
CA GLY A 22 22.25 28.27 -22.23
C GLY A 22 21.95 27.34 -23.42
N LEU A 23 21.62 27.90 -24.59
CA LEU A 23 22.49 28.04 -25.76
C LEU A 23 22.93 26.69 -26.39
N ILE A 24 22.22 26.26 -27.42
CA ILE A 24 22.77 25.38 -28.46
C ILE A 24 22.67 26.10 -29.81
N ALA A 25 23.76 26.00 -30.54
CA ALA A 25 24.21 26.82 -31.65
C ALA A 25 23.32 26.80 -32.91
N VAL A 26 23.41 27.91 -33.64
CA VAL A 26 22.84 28.14 -34.96
C VAL A 26 23.58 27.30 -36.01
N GLY A 27 22.82 26.53 -36.80
CA GLY A 27 23.26 25.85 -38.02
C GLY A 27 22.18 26.00 -39.10
N SER A 28 22.61 26.33 -40.30
CA SER A 28 21.92 27.11 -41.33
C SER A 28 20.85 26.38 -42.18
N MET A 29 19.75 27.09 -42.45
CA MET A 29 18.94 27.16 -43.69
C MET A 29 18.30 25.90 -44.32
N ALA A 30 16.97 25.80 -44.22
CA ALA A 30 16.06 25.53 -45.34
C ALA A 30 14.60 25.79 -44.89
N ALA A 31 13.86 26.60 -45.66
CA ALA A 31 12.49 27.01 -45.37
C ALA A 31 11.47 25.93 -45.73
N ILE A 32 10.62 25.48 -44.79
CA ILE A 32 9.31 24.86 -45.08
C ILE A 32 8.31 25.13 -43.94
N ALA A 33 7.19 25.75 -44.31
CA ALA A 33 5.86 25.81 -43.66
C ALA A 33 5.75 25.90 -42.13
N HIS A 34 5.23 27.04 -41.65
CA HIS A 34 4.63 27.18 -40.34
C HIS A 34 3.49 26.18 -40.16
N SER A 35 3.72 25.15 -39.34
CA SER A 35 2.65 24.45 -38.64
C SER A 35 2.74 24.88 -37.19
N ASP A 36 1.68 25.50 -36.69
CA ASP A 36 1.52 25.88 -35.30
C ASP A 36 1.58 24.64 -34.40
N VAL A 37 2.78 24.26 -33.95
CA VAL A 37 2.94 23.28 -32.89
C VAL A 37 2.72 24.00 -31.57
N HIS A 38 1.44 24.22 -31.26
CA HIS A 38 1.04 24.36 -29.86
C HIS A 38 1.44 23.06 -29.15
N ALA A 39 2.58 23.09 -28.46
CA ALA A 39 2.91 22.10 -27.45
C ALA A 39 1.86 22.19 -26.33
N ALA A 40 0.74 21.49 -26.52
CA ALA A 40 -0.24 21.29 -25.48
C ALA A 40 0.45 20.51 -24.36
N ALA A 41 0.75 21.19 -23.26
CA ALA A 41 1.14 20.54 -22.02
C ALA A 41 0.00 19.58 -21.64
N ALA A 42 0.23 18.28 -21.87
CA ALA A 42 -0.71 17.24 -21.48
C ALA A 42 -0.92 17.35 -19.97
N LYS A 43 -2.15 17.71 -19.56
CA LYS A 43 -2.56 17.59 -18.16
C LYS A 43 -2.34 16.12 -17.77
N PRO A 44 -1.68 15.82 -16.64
CA PRO A 44 -1.50 14.44 -16.24
C PRO A 44 -2.88 13.81 -16.10
N ASP A 45 -3.12 12.75 -16.88
CA ASP A 45 -4.35 11.96 -16.74
C ASP A 45 -4.38 11.42 -15.31
N THR A 46 -5.35 11.87 -14.52
CA THR A 46 -5.54 11.44 -13.13
C THR A 46 -5.61 9.91 -13.02
N SER A 47 -6.05 9.22 -14.07
CA SER A 47 -6.05 7.75 -14.18
C SER A 47 -4.64 7.17 -14.25
N SER A 48 -3.74 7.80 -15.01
CA SER A 48 -2.33 7.43 -15.10
C SER A 48 -1.58 7.67 -13.77
N ILE A 49 -1.89 8.74 -13.06
CA ILE A 49 -1.32 9.05 -11.73
C ILE A 49 -1.77 8.00 -10.71
N LYS A 50 -3.07 7.66 -10.65
CA LYS A 50 -3.60 6.63 -9.75
C LYS A 50 -3.04 5.25 -10.06
N ALA A 51 -2.93 4.88 -11.33
CA ALA A 51 -2.32 3.61 -11.74
C ALA A 51 -0.82 3.54 -11.36
N GLN A 52 -0.08 4.64 -11.52
CA GLN A 52 1.33 4.71 -11.13
C GLN A 52 1.51 4.61 -9.61
N GLN A 53 0.66 5.28 -8.83
CA GLN A 53 0.62 5.16 -7.37
C GLN A 53 0.29 3.73 -6.93
N GLY A 54 -0.72 3.10 -7.54
CA GLY A 54 -1.08 1.70 -7.29
C GLY A 54 0.09 0.74 -7.59
N SER A 55 0.76 0.90 -8.73
CA SER A 55 1.91 0.08 -9.09
C SER A 55 3.09 0.23 -8.12
N THR A 56 3.34 1.45 -7.64
CA THR A 56 4.38 1.74 -6.64
C THR A 56 4.05 1.05 -5.33
N TYR A 57 2.80 1.15 -4.88
CA TYR A 57 2.36 0.53 -3.64
C TYR A 57 2.42 -1.01 -3.69
N ILE A 58 2.01 -1.62 -4.81
CA ILE A 58 2.13 -3.07 -5.03
C ILE A 58 3.60 -3.52 -4.97
N LYS A 59 4.52 -2.78 -5.59
CA LYS A 59 5.97 -3.07 -5.52
C LYS A 59 6.50 -2.97 -4.10
N THR A 60 6.04 -1.98 -3.33
CA THR A 60 6.39 -1.83 -1.90
C THR A 60 5.89 -3.01 -1.07
N ILE A 61 4.64 -3.44 -1.26
CA ILE A 61 4.10 -4.65 -0.60
C ILE A 61 4.98 -5.86 -0.93
N TYR A 62 5.33 -6.04 -2.20
CA TYR A 62 6.18 -7.15 -2.64
C TYR A 62 7.57 -7.11 -2.01
N ALA A 63 8.19 -5.93 -1.92
CA ALA A 63 9.49 -5.75 -1.28
C ALA A 63 9.44 -6.08 0.22
N LEU A 64 8.45 -5.55 0.94
CA LEU A 64 8.25 -5.86 2.36
C LEU A 64 8.03 -7.35 2.61
N ALA A 65 7.27 -8.01 1.72
CA ALA A 65 7.01 -9.44 1.84
C ALA A 65 8.25 -10.32 1.69
N LYS A 66 9.32 -9.85 1.00
CA LYS A 66 10.62 -10.55 0.98
C LYS A 66 11.22 -10.69 2.37
N GLU A 67 10.92 -9.74 3.24
CA GLU A 67 11.40 -9.67 4.62
C GLU A 67 10.38 -10.21 5.64
N GLY A 68 9.25 -10.76 5.18
CA GLY A 68 8.19 -11.26 6.05
C GLY A 68 7.31 -10.17 6.65
N LYS A 69 7.28 -8.96 6.05
CA LYS A 69 6.57 -7.78 6.57
C LYS A 69 5.39 -7.40 5.68
N ILE A 70 4.44 -6.67 6.26
CA ILE A 70 3.31 -6.02 5.55
C ILE A 70 3.33 -4.50 5.80
N PRO A 71 2.69 -3.69 4.94
CA PRO A 71 2.59 -2.25 5.18
C PRO A 71 1.88 -1.94 6.51
N GLY A 72 2.29 -0.85 7.15
CA GLY A 72 1.62 -0.31 8.34
C GLY A 72 1.86 -1.08 9.65
N LEU A 73 2.69 -2.12 9.63
CA LEU A 73 2.96 -2.95 10.80
C LEU A 73 4.46 -3.22 10.96
N ASN A 74 4.97 -3.07 12.19
CA ASN A 74 6.34 -3.44 12.53
C ASN A 74 6.38 -4.85 13.17
N ALA A 75 6.07 -5.86 12.37
CA ALA A 75 6.14 -7.27 12.76
C ALA A 75 6.67 -8.09 11.58
N ILE A 76 7.29 -9.24 11.89
CA ILE A 76 7.84 -10.15 10.90
C ILE A 76 7.21 -11.54 11.09
N ALA A 77 6.58 -12.03 10.03
CA ALA A 77 6.02 -13.37 9.99
C ALA A 77 7.11 -14.43 10.28
N GLY A 78 6.77 -15.38 11.14
CA GLY A 78 7.63 -16.44 11.64
C GLY A 78 8.67 -16.00 12.66
N LYS A 79 8.64 -14.76 13.15
CA LYS A 79 9.60 -14.25 14.15
C LYS A 79 8.97 -13.51 15.29
N THR A 80 8.00 -12.64 15.01
CA THR A 80 7.38 -11.81 16.06
C THR A 80 6.43 -12.67 16.91
N PRO A 81 6.61 -12.69 18.24
CA PRO A 81 5.63 -13.31 19.14
C PRO A 81 4.38 -12.44 19.23
N ILE A 82 3.21 -13.07 19.34
CA ILE A 82 1.94 -12.34 19.47
C ILE A 82 1.87 -11.49 20.73
N SER A 83 2.56 -11.90 21.80
CA SER A 83 2.67 -11.13 23.05
C SER A 83 3.28 -9.73 22.85
N ALA A 84 4.13 -9.53 21.84
CA ALA A 84 4.65 -8.20 21.51
C ALA A 84 3.59 -7.29 20.88
N VAL A 85 2.62 -7.88 20.17
CA VAL A 85 1.44 -7.16 19.67
C VAL A 85 0.52 -6.81 20.83
N HIS A 86 0.21 -7.79 21.70
CA HIS A 86 -0.61 -7.59 22.90
C HIS A 86 -0.06 -6.49 23.80
N TYR A 87 1.25 -6.51 24.06
CA TYR A 87 1.91 -5.49 24.86
C TYR A 87 1.72 -4.08 24.30
N LYS A 88 1.72 -3.94 22.97
CA LYS A 88 1.62 -2.63 22.31
C LYS A 88 0.17 -2.18 22.13
N TRP A 89 -0.74 -3.10 21.84
CA TRP A 89 -2.09 -2.80 21.35
C TRP A 89 -3.21 -3.19 22.31
N GLY A 90 -2.89 -3.91 23.38
CA GLY A 90 -3.90 -4.55 24.23
C GLY A 90 -4.41 -5.85 23.62
N ASP A 91 -5.53 -6.33 24.14
CA ASP A 91 -6.15 -7.58 23.67
C ASP A 91 -6.79 -7.41 22.29
N PRO A 92 -6.82 -8.47 21.45
CA PRO A 92 -7.52 -8.44 20.17
C PRO A 92 -9.04 -8.40 20.40
N GLU A 93 -9.80 -7.86 19.44
CA GLU A 93 -11.27 -7.92 19.55
C GLU A 93 -11.81 -9.34 19.31
N VAL A 94 -11.04 -10.18 18.61
CA VAL A 94 -11.41 -11.58 18.33
C VAL A 94 -10.19 -12.48 18.51
N GLY A 95 -10.38 -13.60 19.22
CA GLY A 95 -9.50 -14.77 19.19
C GLY A 95 -8.39 -14.84 20.22
N GLY A 96 -8.22 -13.81 21.07
CA GLY A 96 -7.11 -13.76 22.06
C GLY A 96 -7.18 -14.79 23.19
N ASP A 97 -8.33 -15.43 23.39
CA ASP A 97 -8.56 -16.49 24.37
C ASP A 97 -8.37 -17.91 23.79
N LEU A 98 -8.13 -18.02 22.48
CA LEU A 98 -8.00 -19.30 21.80
C LEU A 98 -6.63 -19.94 22.02
N LYS A 99 -6.61 -21.27 22.06
CA LYS A 99 -5.39 -22.07 22.22
C LYS A 99 -5.05 -22.79 20.91
N GLY A 100 -3.77 -23.12 20.75
CA GLY A 100 -3.28 -23.82 19.57
C GLY A 100 -3.14 -22.89 18.37
N ASN A 101 -3.30 -23.41 17.16
CA ASN A 101 -3.25 -22.57 15.96
C ASN A 101 -4.56 -21.82 15.82
N HIS A 102 -4.51 -20.49 15.84
CA HIS A 102 -5.70 -19.64 15.80
C HIS A 102 -5.43 -18.33 15.04
N TYR A 103 -6.46 -17.52 14.92
CA TYR A 103 -6.34 -16.16 14.39
C TYR A 103 -6.81 -15.15 15.43
N GLU A 104 -6.05 -14.08 15.54
CA GLU A 104 -6.43 -12.89 16.27
C GLU A 104 -6.67 -11.72 15.32
N MET A 105 -7.63 -10.85 15.66
CA MET A 105 -7.97 -9.66 14.86
C MET A 105 -7.92 -8.39 15.68
N TYR A 106 -7.44 -7.32 15.05
CA TYR A 106 -7.40 -5.95 15.54
C TYR A 106 -8.09 -5.02 14.55
N ASN A 107 -9.13 -4.32 14.97
CA ASN A 107 -9.87 -3.35 14.18
C ASN A 107 -9.88 -1.99 14.87
N PHE A 108 -9.03 -1.10 14.38
CA PHE A 108 -8.83 0.21 14.99
C PHE A 108 -9.98 1.21 14.73
N GLY A 109 -11.00 0.82 13.96
CA GLY A 109 -12.14 1.69 13.64
C GLY A 109 -11.75 2.98 12.93
N MET A 110 -12.71 3.90 12.75
CA MET A 110 -12.50 5.26 12.24
C MET A 110 -11.62 5.35 10.96
N GLY A 111 -11.70 4.36 10.08
CA GLY A 111 -10.89 4.31 8.86
C GLY A 111 -9.39 4.04 9.07
N LYS A 112 -8.94 3.68 10.27
CA LYS A 112 -7.54 3.32 10.56
C LYS A 112 -7.15 1.93 10.06
N GLY A 113 -8.15 1.12 9.70
CA GLY A 113 -7.99 -0.21 9.12
C GLY A 113 -7.93 -1.32 10.16
N ALA A 114 -7.71 -2.53 9.68
CA ALA A 114 -7.66 -3.74 10.50
C ALA A 114 -6.46 -4.63 10.14
N TYR A 115 -6.00 -5.39 11.13
CA TYR A 115 -4.93 -6.37 10.99
C TYR A 115 -5.37 -7.70 11.57
N GLY A 116 -4.83 -8.78 11.00
CA GLY A 116 -5.06 -10.14 11.46
C GLY A 116 -3.75 -10.89 11.62
N PHE A 117 -3.71 -11.77 12.61
CA PHE A 117 -2.53 -12.53 12.99
C PHE A 117 -2.87 -14.00 13.07
N GLY A 118 -2.30 -14.82 12.17
CA GLY A 118 -2.28 -16.26 12.36
C GLY A 118 -1.19 -16.61 13.36
N VAL A 119 -1.56 -17.23 14.48
CA VAL A 119 -0.68 -17.50 15.61
C VAL A 119 -0.56 -19.01 15.78
N ASN A 120 0.68 -19.51 15.89
CA ASN A 120 0.93 -20.93 16.11
C ASN A 120 0.83 -21.29 17.61
N LYS A 121 0.91 -22.58 17.92
CA LYS A 121 0.84 -23.08 19.31
C LYS A 121 1.92 -22.50 20.25
N SER A 122 3.05 -22.05 19.71
CA SER A 122 4.14 -21.42 20.46
C SER A 122 3.97 -19.91 20.64
N GLY A 123 2.86 -19.33 20.16
CA GLY A 123 2.60 -17.90 20.24
C GLY A 123 3.39 -17.07 19.22
N VAL A 124 3.93 -17.68 18.16
CA VAL A 124 4.62 -16.97 17.08
C VAL A 124 3.64 -16.71 15.94
N ILE A 125 3.67 -15.48 15.43
CA ILE A 125 2.84 -15.07 14.30
C ILE A 125 3.40 -15.71 13.02
N TYR A 126 2.62 -16.57 12.35
CA TYR A 126 2.99 -17.18 11.07
C TYR A 126 2.28 -16.55 9.87
N ASP A 127 1.16 -15.84 10.06
CA ASP A 127 0.42 -15.14 8.99
C ASP A 127 0.14 -13.70 9.42
N LEU A 128 0.61 -12.74 8.63
CA LEU A 128 0.35 -11.31 8.84
C LEU A 128 -0.66 -10.80 7.82
N ARG A 129 -1.83 -10.34 8.25
CA ARG A 129 -2.89 -9.82 7.36
C ARG A 129 -3.07 -8.32 7.53
N ASN A 130 -3.17 -7.59 6.42
CA ASN A 130 -3.56 -6.18 6.37
C ASN A 130 -4.82 -6.03 5.52
N PHE A 131 -5.92 -5.61 6.15
CA PHE A 131 -7.22 -5.41 5.50
C PHE A 131 -7.37 -4.01 4.88
N GLY A 132 -6.39 -3.13 5.05
CA GLY A 132 -6.42 -1.75 4.59
C GLY A 132 -7.37 -0.87 5.38
N GLN A 133 -7.44 0.40 4.98
CA GLN A 133 -8.38 1.37 5.53
C GLN A 133 -9.75 1.21 4.87
N SER A 134 -10.82 1.28 5.66
CA SER A 134 -12.18 0.99 5.17
C SER A 134 -12.93 2.22 4.60
N VAL A 135 -12.45 3.44 4.87
CA VAL A 135 -13.18 4.68 4.56
C VAL A 135 -13.04 5.14 3.11
N ASP A 136 -11.90 4.87 2.47
CA ASP A 136 -11.65 5.28 1.09
C ASP A 136 -11.04 4.11 0.30
N GLN A 137 -11.83 3.57 -0.64
CA GLN A 137 -11.42 2.47 -1.51
C GLN A 137 -10.50 2.93 -2.65
N THR A 138 -10.20 4.22 -2.77
CA THR A 138 -9.28 4.76 -3.77
C THR A 138 -7.83 4.80 -3.30
N VAL A 139 -7.57 4.47 -2.02
CA VAL A 139 -6.23 4.43 -1.42
C VAL A 139 -5.92 3.08 -0.75
N GLY A 140 -4.64 2.84 -0.50
CA GLY A 140 -4.18 1.66 0.25
C GLY A 140 -4.57 0.33 -0.38
N ILE A 141 -4.74 -0.72 0.45
CA ILE A 141 -5.03 -2.08 -0.02
C ILE A 141 -6.33 -2.15 -0.82
N LYS A 142 -7.35 -1.40 -0.39
CA LYS A 142 -8.66 -1.38 -1.04
C LYS A 142 -8.64 -0.76 -2.44
N SER A 143 -7.62 0.04 -2.77
CA SER A 143 -7.44 0.56 -4.14
C SER A 143 -6.97 -0.48 -5.15
N LEU A 144 -6.44 -1.61 -4.68
CA LEU A 144 -5.81 -2.61 -5.53
C LEU A 144 -6.88 -3.51 -6.16
N THR A 145 -6.60 -3.97 -7.38
CA THR A 145 -7.37 -5.00 -8.08
C THR A 145 -6.45 -6.12 -8.54
N PHE A 146 -6.97 -7.32 -8.78
CA PHE A 146 -6.19 -8.42 -9.35
C PHE A 146 -5.51 -8.05 -10.67
N GLU A 147 -6.18 -7.26 -11.51
CA GLU A 147 -5.62 -6.75 -12.77
C GLU A 147 -4.41 -5.85 -12.51
N SER A 148 -4.52 -4.90 -11.59
CA SER A 148 -3.41 -4.00 -11.24
C SER A 148 -2.20 -4.76 -10.68
N VAL A 149 -2.45 -5.85 -9.93
CA VAL A 149 -1.41 -6.74 -9.40
C VAL A 149 -0.72 -7.48 -10.53
N ILE A 150 -1.46 -8.09 -11.47
CA ILE A 150 -0.87 -8.77 -12.63
C ILE A 150 -0.08 -7.80 -13.50
N LYS A 151 -0.64 -6.62 -13.78
CA LYS A 151 0.04 -5.58 -14.57
C LYS A 151 1.37 -5.15 -13.94
N THR A 152 1.48 -5.20 -12.62
CA THR A 152 2.66 -4.74 -11.88
C THR A 152 3.69 -5.84 -11.63
N LEU A 153 3.24 -7.06 -11.29
CA LEU A 153 4.11 -8.16 -10.83
C LEU A 153 4.18 -9.35 -11.80
N GLY A 154 3.39 -9.34 -12.87
CA GLY A 154 3.19 -10.50 -13.73
C GLY A 154 2.19 -11.49 -13.12
N MET A 155 2.07 -12.68 -13.72
CA MET A 155 1.17 -13.73 -13.21
C MET A 155 1.69 -14.30 -11.89
N PRO A 156 0.80 -14.63 -10.93
CA PRO A 156 1.20 -15.32 -9.71
C PRO A 156 1.69 -16.74 -10.02
N LYS A 157 2.49 -17.33 -9.13
CA LYS A 157 2.91 -18.73 -9.26
C LYS A 157 1.73 -19.68 -9.03
N GLU A 158 0.80 -19.29 -8.16
CA GLU A 158 -0.39 -20.08 -7.86
C GLU A 158 -1.62 -19.19 -7.73
N VAL A 159 -2.76 -19.74 -8.12
CA VAL A 159 -4.07 -19.17 -7.85
C VAL A 159 -4.82 -20.17 -6.98
N ARG A 160 -5.21 -19.76 -5.77
CA ARG A 160 -5.98 -20.58 -4.83
C ARG A 160 -7.39 -20.00 -4.67
N PHE A 161 -8.33 -20.82 -4.23
CA PHE A 161 -9.71 -20.42 -3.94
C PHE A 161 -10.09 -20.90 -2.56
N THR A 162 -10.83 -20.09 -1.81
CA THR A 162 -11.34 -20.44 -0.48
C THR A 162 -12.69 -19.81 -0.28
N GLY A 163 -13.75 -20.61 -0.20
CA GLY A 163 -15.11 -20.10 -0.18
C GLY A 163 -15.40 -19.24 -1.43
N THR A 164 -15.76 -17.98 -1.20
CA THR A 164 -15.99 -16.99 -2.27
C THR A 164 -14.74 -16.26 -2.73
N ASP A 165 -13.60 -16.52 -2.11
CA ASP A 165 -12.40 -15.74 -2.31
C ASP A 165 -11.48 -16.39 -3.34
N LYS A 166 -10.83 -15.53 -4.12
CA LYS A 166 -9.72 -15.85 -5.00
C LYS A 166 -8.45 -15.30 -4.37
N ILE A 167 -7.36 -16.04 -4.52
CA ILE A 167 -6.10 -15.75 -3.87
C ILE A 167 -4.99 -15.84 -4.92
N TYR A 168 -4.30 -14.73 -5.19
CA TYR A 168 -3.07 -14.73 -5.98
C TYR A 168 -1.87 -14.89 -5.07
N VAL A 169 -1.13 -15.98 -5.23
CA VAL A 169 0.03 -16.30 -4.39
C VAL A 169 1.32 -16.04 -5.16
N TYR A 170 2.10 -15.10 -4.64
CA TYR A 170 3.44 -14.78 -5.07
C TYR A 170 4.46 -15.32 -4.07
N HIS A 171 5.66 -15.61 -4.57
CA HIS A 171 6.78 -16.11 -3.78
C HIS A 171 7.94 -15.12 -3.85
N PRO A 172 7.85 -14.00 -3.09
CA PRO A 172 8.90 -12.97 -3.08
C PRO A 172 10.24 -13.49 -2.54
N SER A 173 10.21 -14.56 -1.73
CA SER A 173 11.40 -15.30 -1.29
C SER A 173 11.08 -16.78 -1.11
N THR A 174 12.08 -17.60 -0.77
CA THR A 174 11.90 -19.02 -0.43
C THR A 174 11.27 -19.23 0.95
N LYS A 175 11.15 -18.18 1.77
CA LYS A 175 10.64 -18.25 3.15
C LYS A 175 9.20 -17.79 3.29
N TYR A 176 8.71 -16.97 2.36
CA TYR A 176 7.45 -16.24 2.49
C TYR A 176 6.59 -16.35 1.25
N GLU A 177 5.29 -16.58 1.46
CA GLU A 177 4.25 -16.35 0.46
C GLU A 177 3.66 -14.95 0.67
N LEU A 178 3.48 -14.20 -0.40
CA LEU A 178 2.64 -13.00 -0.43
C LEU A 178 1.33 -13.35 -1.13
N LYS A 179 0.20 -13.13 -0.47
CA LYS A 179 -1.11 -13.38 -1.07
C LYS A 179 -1.92 -12.10 -1.16
N PHE A 180 -2.53 -11.91 -2.31
CA PHE A 180 -3.56 -10.90 -2.55
C PHE A 180 -4.90 -11.63 -2.57
N VAL A 181 -5.79 -11.26 -1.66
CA VAL A 181 -7.09 -11.94 -1.46
C VAL A 181 -8.21 -10.98 -1.82
N GLY A 182 -9.20 -11.47 -2.54
CA GLY A 182 -10.36 -10.69 -2.95
C GLY A 182 -11.46 -11.58 -3.52
N PRO A 183 -12.61 -11.03 -3.90
CA PRO A 183 -13.74 -11.83 -4.35
C PRO A 183 -13.41 -12.54 -5.67
N SER A 184 -13.80 -13.81 -5.75
CA SER A 184 -13.65 -14.63 -6.96
C SER A 184 -14.61 -14.21 -8.08
N LYS A 185 -15.77 -13.67 -7.71
CA LYS A 185 -16.81 -13.18 -8.63
C LYS A 185 -17.03 -11.69 -8.42
N VAL A 186 -17.19 -10.97 -9.52
CA VAL A 186 -17.49 -9.54 -9.50
C VAL A 186 -18.98 -9.35 -9.75
N VAL A 187 -19.66 -8.60 -8.90
CA VAL A 187 -21.04 -8.18 -9.15
C VAL A 187 -21.04 -7.27 -10.38
N LYS A 188 -21.95 -7.50 -11.33
CA LYS A 188 -22.05 -6.71 -12.56
C LYS A 188 -22.11 -5.21 -12.23
N GLY A 189 -21.25 -4.42 -12.87
CA GLY A 189 -21.14 -2.97 -12.65
C GLY A 189 -20.33 -2.56 -11.43
N LYS A 190 -19.72 -3.49 -10.68
CA LYS A 190 -18.78 -3.19 -9.59
C LYS A 190 -17.35 -3.56 -9.98
N VAL A 191 -16.39 -2.97 -9.28
CA VAL A 191 -14.98 -3.33 -9.37
C VAL A 191 -14.65 -4.31 -8.24
N ALA A 192 -13.94 -5.39 -8.57
CA ALA A 192 -13.43 -6.32 -7.57
C ALA A 192 -12.09 -5.83 -7.01
N HIS A 193 -12.18 -5.20 -5.85
CA HIS A 193 -11.05 -4.75 -5.07
C HIS A 193 -10.43 -5.90 -4.28
N ILE A 194 -9.15 -5.78 -3.96
CA ILE A 194 -8.46 -6.65 -3.01
C ILE A 194 -9.02 -6.36 -1.61
N ASP A 195 -9.42 -7.42 -0.92
CA ASP A 195 -9.95 -7.34 0.43
C ASP A 195 -8.85 -7.19 1.46
N HIS A 196 -7.80 -7.98 1.32
CA HIS A 196 -6.63 -7.92 2.18
C HIS A 196 -5.41 -8.49 1.47
N VAL A 197 -4.24 -8.15 2.01
CA VAL A 197 -2.98 -8.82 1.69
C VAL A 197 -2.48 -9.57 2.89
N ASN A 198 -1.79 -10.68 2.67
CA ASN A 198 -1.11 -11.37 3.74
C ASN A 198 0.27 -11.91 3.37
N VAL A 199 1.14 -11.92 4.38
CA VAL A 199 2.48 -12.50 4.29
C VAL A 199 2.56 -13.68 5.24
N TYR A 200 2.75 -14.86 4.64
CA TYR A 200 2.66 -16.15 5.31
C TYR A 200 4.04 -16.82 5.35
N ALA A 201 4.46 -17.22 6.55
CA ALA A 201 5.70 -17.92 6.82
C ALA A 201 5.43 -19.42 7.06
N GLY A 202 5.39 -20.21 5.99
CA GLY A 202 4.96 -21.61 6.05
C GLY A 202 5.73 -22.49 7.04
N LYS A 203 7.04 -22.25 7.21
CA LYS A 203 7.87 -22.99 8.18
C LYS A 203 7.52 -22.70 9.64
N ALA A 204 6.86 -21.58 9.92
CA ALA A 204 6.45 -21.21 11.28
C ALA A 204 5.04 -21.69 11.65
N ASN A 205 4.29 -22.24 10.69
CA ASN A 205 2.95 -22.81 10.94
C ASN A 205 3.01 -24.31 11.30
N LEU A 206 4.15 -24.80 11.78
CA LEU A 206 4.38 -26.19 12.19
C LEU A 206 4.10 -26.37 13.69
#